data_AF-A0A843KNT2-F1
#
_entry.id   AF-A0A843KNT2-F1
#
_cell.length_a   1.000
_cell.length_b   1.000
_cell.length_c   1.000
_cell.angle_alpha   90.00
_cell.angle_beta   90.00
_cell.angle_gamma   90.00
#
_symmetry.space_group_name_H-M   'P 1'
#
loop_
_entity.id
_entity.type
_entity.pdbx_description
1 polymer ?
#
loop_
_entity_poly.entity_id
_entity_poly.type
_entity_poly.pdbx_seq_one_letter_code
_entity_poly.pdbx_strand_id
1 'polypeptide(L)'
;MSERSRKVGKTLVVVAVILVVVLLLLLPPTQDLLRKYLVDPFSPQYPEEVHMEFVRTLTLDANGGVITSYTVDLPRPVSIVDDSNHLQKVDRLAVSPPYDHLWDNSTYESMVWEGEDLYGTFTLTMTIEVTQSIKVWKFDEEKVLDKDAVPLYYQDSYLDDEWR
;
A
#
# COMPACT_ATOMS: atom_id res chain seq x y z
N MET A 1 -10.47 -63.86 -2.14
CA MET A 1 -11.00 -62.47 -2.21
C MET A 1 -11.73 -62.29 -3.54
N SER A 2 -13.04 -62.06 -3.51
CA SER A 2 -13.92 -62.02 -4.69
C SER A 2 -13.66 -60.79 -5.56
N GLU A 3 -13.77 -60.93 -6.90
CA GLU A 3 -13.59 -59.86 -7.90
C GLU A 3 -14.41 -58.59 -7.61
N ARG A 4 -15.57 -58.73 -6.95
CA ARG A 4 -16.37 -57.59 -6.46
C ARG A 4 -15.61 -56.70 -5.47
N SER A 5 -14.84 -57.29 -4.56
CA SER A 5 -14.04 -56.53 -3.58
C SER A 5 -12.90 -55.74 -4.26
N ARG A 6 -12.31 -56.29 -5.32
CA ARG A 6 -11.29 -55.60 -6.13
C ARG A 6 -11.86 -54.44 -6.95
N LYS A 7 -13.06 -54.60 -7.52
CA LYS A 7 -13.75 -53.51 -8.25
C LYS A 7 -14.16 -52.37 -7.31
N VAL A 8 -14.77 -52.70 -6.17
CA VAL A 8 -15.14 -51.70 -5.15
C VAL A 8 -13.90 -50.98 -4.60
N GLY A 9 -12.81 -51.69 -4.32
CA GLY A 9 -11.55 -51.08 -3.89
C GLY A 9 -10.95 -50.13 -4.93
N LYS A 10 -10.98 -50.48 -6.21
CA LYS A 10 -10.54 -49.58 -7.30
C LYS A 10 -11.39 -48.32 -7.40
N THR A 11 -12.71 -48.44 -7.32
CA THR A 11 -13.62 -47.29 -7.35
C THR A 11 -13.38 -46.36 -6.18
N LEU A 12 -13.16 -46.91 -4.98
CA LEU A 12 -12.90 -46.13 -3.77
C LEU A 12 -11.58 -45.33 -3.87
N VAL A 13 -10.54 -45.94 -4.44
CA VAL A 13 -9.27 -45.25 -4.71
C VAL A 13 -9.45 -44.13 -5.74
N VAL A 14 -10.20 -44.36 -6.82
CA VAL A 14 -10.46 -43.33 -7.83
C VAL A 14 -11.20 -42.14 -7.22
N VAL A 15 -12.23 -42.40 -6.41
CA VAL A 15 -12.97 -41.32 -5.72
C VAL A 15 -12.06 -40.56 -4.75
N ALA A 16 -11.23 -41.26 -3.98
CA ALA A 16 -10.28 -40.61 -3.08
C ALA A 16 -9.28 -39.72 -3.83
N VAL A 17 -8.75 -40.18 -4.97
CA VAL A 17 -7.84 -39.38 -5.81
C VAL A 17 -8.53 -38.13 -6.35
N ILE A 18 -9.77 -38.26 -6.86
CA ILE A 18 -10.54 -37.09 -7.34
C ILE A 18 -10.75 -36.08 -6.21
N LEU A 19 -11.08 -36.56 -5.01
CA LEU A 19 -11.34 -35.71 -3.85
C LEU A 19 -10.07 -34.95 -3.41
N VAL A 20 -8.91 -35.62 -3.44
CA VAL A 20 -7.60 -34.99 -3.19
C VAL A 20 -7.30 -33.92 -4.24
N VAL A 21 -7.54 -34.21 -5.52
CA VAL A 21 -7.33 -33.23 -6.60
C VAL A 21 -8.24 -32.01 -6.42
N VAL A 22 -9.52 -32.22 -6.10
CA VAL A 22 -10.46 -31.11 -5.83
C VAL A 22 -10.00 -30.28 -4.62
N LEU A 23 -9.56 -30.92 -3.54
CA LEU A 23 -9.01 -30.22 -2.37
C LEU A 23 -7.77 -29.40 -2.72
N LEU A 24 -6.85 -29.95 -3.52
CA LEU A 24 -5.67 -29.22 -4.00
C LEU A 24 -6.06 -28.03 -4.88
N LEU A 25 -7.03 -28.19 -5.77
CA LEU A 25 -7.53 -27.09 -6.60
C LEU A 25 -8.17 -25.99 -5.76
N LEU A 26 -8.81 -26.31 -4.63
CA LEU A 26 -9.41 -25.33 -3.71
C LEU A 26 -8.38 -24.61 -2.82
N LEU A 27 -7.12 -25.02 -2.82
CA LEU A 27 -6.09 -24.31 -2.07
C LEU A 27 -5.86 -22.91 -2.66
N PRO A 28 -5.67 -21.88 -1.82
CA PRO A 28 -5.44 -20.50 -2.28
C PRO A 28 -4.32 -20.36 -3.33
N PRO A 29 -3.14 -21.03 -3.19
CA PRO A 29 -2.07 -20.93 -4.18
C PRO A 29 -2.47 -21.47 -5.57
N THR A 30 -3.30 -22.51 -5.62
CA THR A 30 -3.73 -23.13 -6.88
C THR A 30 -4.82 -22.31 -7.55
N GLN A 31 -5.72 -21.71 -6.77
CA GLN A 31 -6.71 -20.76 -7.27
C GLN A 31 -6.04 -19.52 -7.88
N ASP A 32 -4.99 -18.98 -7.24
CA ASP A 32 -4.24 -17.83 -7.76
C ASP A 32 -3.52 -18.17 -9.08
N LEU A 33 -2.90 -19.36 -9.17
CA LEU A 33 -2.29 -19.83 -10.40
C LEU A 33 -3.32 -20.02 -11.51
N LEU A 34 -4.46 -20.67 -11.23
CA LEU A 34 -5.52 -20.87 -12.22
C LEU A 34 -6.08 -19.53 -12.71
N ARG A 35 -6.28 -18.56 -11.82
CA ARG A 35 -6.72 -17.20 -12.17
C ARG A 35 -5.71 -16.51 -13.08
N LYS A 36 -4.43 -16.59 -12.75
CA LYS A 36 -3.33 -16.04 -13.56
C LYS A 36 -3.30 -16.64 -14.96
N TYR A 37 -3.46 -17.95 -15.12
CA TYR A 37 -3.34 -18.60 -16.43
C TYR A 37 -4.61 -18.61 -17.27
N LEU A 38 -5.80 -18.66 -16.66
CA LEU A 38 -7.07 -18.83 -17.36
C LEU A 38 -7.87 -17.54 -17.50
N VAL A 39 -7.76 -16.62 -16.54
CA VAL A 39 -8.62 -15.43 -16.48
C VAL A 39 -7.85 -14.19 -16.95
N ASP A 40 -6.57 -14.08 -16.58
CA ASP A 40 -5.80 -12.87 -16.87
C ASP A 40 -4.29 -13.15 -17.09
N PRO A 41 -3.93 -13.80 -18.22
CA PRO A 41 -2.55 -14.20 -18.51
C PRO A 41 -1.63 -13.03 -18.87
N PHE A 42 -2.18 -11.83 -19.11
CA PHE A 42 -1.43 -10.66 -19.56
C PHE A 42 -1.43 -9.52 -18.54
N SER A 43 -2.15 -9.62 -17.42
CA SER A 43 -1.99 -8.62 -16.37
C SER A 43 -0.61 -8.73 -15.72
N PRO A 44 0.11 -7.61 -15.59
CA PRO A 44 1.36 -7.61 -14.87
C PRO A 44 1.07 -7.99 -13.41
N GLN A 45 1.81 -8.97 -12.90
CA GLN A 45 1.66 -9.46 -11.52
C GLN A 45 1.87 -8.36 -10.47
N TYR A 46 2.59 -7.30 -10.86
CA TYR A 46 2.75 -6.06 -10.11
C TYR A 46 2.39 -4.91 -11.04
N PRO A 47 1.36 -4.12 -10.71
CA PRO A 47 1.01 -2.95 -11.51
C PRO A 47 2.15 -1.94 -11.47
N GLU A 48 2.41 -1.27 -12.60
CA GLU A 48 3.44 -0.22 -12.69
C GLU A 48 3.06 1.01 -11.84
N GLU A 49 1.77 1.24 -11.63
CA GLU A 49 1.23 2.33 -10.82
C GLU A 49 0.11 1.84 -9.90
N VAL A 50 0.03 2.42 -8.71
CA VAL A 50 -1.06 2.18 -7.76
C VAL A 50 -1.69 3.51 -7.41
N HIS A 51 -3.00 3.60 -7.65
CA HIS A 51 -3.82 4.71 -7.19
C HIS A 51 -4.35 4.42 -5.80
N MET A 52 -4.15 5.36 -4.88
CA MET A 52 -4.58 5.25 -3.50
C MET A 52 -5.31 6.51 -3.06
N GLU A 53 -6.32 6.32 -2.23
CA GLU A 53 -6.98 7.39 -1.50
C GLU A 53 -6.65 7.24 -0.01
N PHE A 54 -6.06 8.29 0.57
CA PHE A 54 -5.81 8.38 2.01
C PHE A 54 -6.79 9.35 2.63
N VAL A 55 -7.56 8.88 3.61
CA VAL A 55 -8.40 9.73 4.44
C VAL A 55 -7.76 9.86 5.82
N ARG A 56 -7.41 11.09 6.22
CA ARG A 56 -6.90 11.41 7.54
C ARG A 56 -7.93 12.25 8.28
N THR A 57 -8.24 11.86 9.51
CA THR A 57 -9.13 12.60 10.39
C THR A 57 -8.39 12.99 11.66
N LEU A 58 -8.42 14.28 12.00
CA LEU A 58 -7.90 14.83 13.24
C LEU A 58 -9.06 15.44 14.00
N THR A 59 -9.18 15.09 15.28
CA THR A 59 -10.24 15.59 16.15
C THR A 59 -9.63 16.20 17.40
N LEU A 60 -9.89 17.48 17.63
CA LEU A 60 -9.62 18.17 18.88
C LEU A 60 -10.91 18.19 19.71
N ASP A 61 -10.87 17.61 20.90
CA ASP A 61 -11.99 17.62 21.84
C ASP A 61 -11.64 18.48 23.07
N ALA A 62 -12.43 19.54 23.28
CA ALA A 62 -12.30 20.46 24.41
C ALA A 62 -13.07 19.99 25.66
N ASN A 63 -13.63 18.78 25.67
CA ASN A 63 -14.35 18.23 26.82
C ASN A 63 -13.42 18.06 28.03
N GLY A 64 -13.34 19.08 28.89
CA GLY A 64 -12.49 19.10 30.08
C GLY A 64 -11.98 20.49 30.47
N GLY A 65 -12.13 21.50 29.61
CA GLY A 65 -11.72 22.88 29.89
C GLY A 65 -12.11 23.83 28.76
N VAL A 66 -11.92 25.13 28.98
CA VAL A 66 -12.14 26.13 27.93
C VAL A 66 -10.85 26.25 27.10
N ILE A 67 -10.91 25.92 25.81
CA ILE A 67 -9.85 26.22 24.85
C ILE A 67 -10.12 27.64 24.33
N THR A 68 -9.34 28.61 24.80
CA THR A 68 -9.49 30.02 24.38
C THR A 68 -9.00 30.26 22.96
N SER A 69 -8.00 29.50 22.51
CA SER A 69 -7.51 29.52 21.13
C SER A 69 -6.84 28.21 20.76
N TYR A 70 -6.86 27.89 19.47
CA TYR A 70 -6.15 26.76 18.89
C TYR A 70 -5.52 27.12 17.55
N THR A 71 -4.41 26.46 17.27
CA THR A 71 -3.76 26.43 15.96
C THR A 71 -3.42 24.99 15.65
N VAL A 72 -3.82 24.52 14.47
CA VAL A 72 -3.44 23.22 13.93
C VAL A 72 -2.67 23.47 12.65
N ASP A 73 -1.43 23.02 12.59
CA ASP A 73 -0.65 22.98 11.36
C ASP A 73 -0.45 21.53 10.91
N LEU A 74 -0.67 21.26 9.62
CA LEU A 74 -0.36 19.97 9.01
C LEU A 74 0.46 20.18 7.73
N PRO A 75 1.50 19.37 7.48
CA PRO A 75 2.27 19.45 6.24
C PRO A 75 1.38 19.28 5.01
N ARG A 76 1.56 20.14 4.01
CA ARG A 76 0.87 20.00 2.73
C ARG A 76 1.43 18.79 1.96
N PRO A 77 0.59 17.82 1.54
CA PRO A 77 1.05 16.72 0.70
C PRO A 77 1.61 17.24 -0.62
N VAL A 78 2.81 16.76 -0.98
CA VAL A 78 3.50 17.10 -2.23
C VAL A 78 3.90 15.86 -3.01
N SER A 79 4.02 16.02 -4.33
CA SER A 79 4.55 14.99 -5.22
C SER A 79 6.05 14.82 -5.01
N ILE A 80 6.53 13.58 -5.15
CA ILE A 80 7.95 13.20 -5.05
C ILE A 80 8.43 12.84 -6.45
N VAL A 81 9.47 13.54 -6.92
CA VAL A 81 10.08 13.34 -8.24
C VAL A 81 11.53 12.90 -8.06
N ASP A 82 11.94 11.86 -8.79
CA ASP A 82 13.29 11.32 -8.86
C ASP A 82 13.69 11.17 -10.34
N ASP A 83 14.73 11.88 -10.77
CA ASP A 83 15.23 11.87 -12.16
C ASP A 83 14.13 11.97 -13.24
N SER A 84 13.23 12.96 -13.09
CA SER A 84 12.08 13.21 -13.97
C SER A 84 10.95 12.17 -13.92
N ASN A 85 11.05 11.16 -13.05
CA ASN A 85 9.99 10.18 -12.80
C ASN A 85 9.26 10.50 -11.50
N HIS A 86 7.93 10.39 -11.49
CA HIS A 86 7.16 10.51 -10.26
C HIS A 86 7.26 9.20 -9.47
N LEU A 87 7.84 9.26 -8.26
CA LEU A 87 7.72 8.16 -7.30
C LEU A 87 6.34 8.22 -6.62
N GLN A 88 5.90 9.45 -6.35
CA GLN A 88 4.56 9.74 -5.87
C GLN A 88 4.06 11.00 -6.57
N LYS A 89 2.83 10.95 -7.04
CA LYS A 89 2.11 12.11 -7.57
C LYS A 89 0.88 12.33 -6.71
N VAL A 90 0.76 13.52 -6.12
CA VAL A 90 -0.48 13.95 -5.46
C VAL A 90 -1.42 14.44 -6.55
N ASP A 91 -2.46 13.66 -6.83
CA ASP A 91 -3.45 13.98 -7.87
C ASP A 91 -4.51 14.94 -7.34
N ARG A 92 -4.94 14.74 -6.10
CA ARG A 92 -5.93 15.58 -5.45
C ARG A 92 -5.67 15.71 -3.96
N LEU A 93 -5.96 16.90 -3.45
CA LEU A 93 -6.04 17.19 -2.03
C LEU A 93 -7.38 17.88 -1.76
N ALA A 94 -8.18 17.30 -0.87
CA ALA A 94 -9.41 17.89 -0.37
C ALA A 94 -9.36 17.96 1.15
N VAL A 95 -9.76 19.08 1.72
CA VAL A 95 -9.72 19.34 3.16
C VAL A 95 -11.04 19.93 3.62
N SER A 96 -11.51 19.53 4.79
CA SER A 96 -12.73 20.04 5.41
C SER A 96 -12.57 20.06 6.94
N PRO A 97 -12.66 21.22 7.61
CA PRO A 97 -12.89 22.54 7.04
C PRO A 97 -11.71 23.04 6.18
N PRO A 98 -11.90 24.06 5.31
CA PRO A 98 -10.79 24.69 4.59
C PRO A 98 -9.78 25.28 5.58
N TYR A 99 -8.49 25.23 5.23
CA TYR A 99 -7.44 25.92 5.99
C TYR A 99 -7.53 27.42 5.80
N ASP A 100 -7.03 28.18 6.77
CA ASP A 100 -7.06 29.64 6.76
C ASP A 100 -5.93 30.21 5.89
N HIS A 101 -4.74 29.64 6.01
CA HIS A 101 -3.58 30.05 5.22
C HIS A 101 -2.54 28.93 5.07
N LEU A 102 -1.59 29.15 4.17
CA LEU A 102 -0.38 28.35 4.05
C LEU A 102 0.77 29.05 4.79
N TRP A 103 1.57 28.28 5.50
CA TRP A 103 2.75 28.76 6.21
C TRP A 103 3.97 27.92 5.84
N ASP A 104 4.99 28.58 5.28
CA ASP A 104 6.30 27.98 5.09
C ASP A 104 7.10 28.07 6.39
N ASN A 105 7.32 26.92 7.04
CA ASN A 105 8.07 26.84 8.29
C ASN A 105 9.59 26.67 8.07
N SER A 106 10.08 26.95 6.86
CA SER A 106 11.48 26.76 6.41
C SER A 106 11.90 25.29 6.18
N THR A 107 11.06 24.32 6.52
CA THR A 107 11.29 22.89 6.24
C THR A 107 10.27 22.36 5.23
N TYR A 108 9.01 22.76 5.38
CA TYR A 108 7.91 22.40 4.49
C TYR A 108 6.78 23.43 4.57
N GLU A 109 6.00 23.52 3.49
CA GLU A 109 4.77 24.29 3.46
C GLU A 109 3.68 23.54 4.26
N SER A 110 3.05 24.24 5.19
CA SER A 110 2.02 23.72 6.09
C SER A 110 0.68 24.39 5.83
N MET A 111 -0.41 23.62 5.91
CA MET A 111 -1.77 24.14 5.96
C MET A 111 -2.10 24.44 7.41
N VAL A 112 -2.65 25.63 7.68
CA VAL A 112 -2.91 26.11 9.04
C VAL A 112 -4.40 26.38 9.25
N TRP A 113 -4.93 25.87 10.36
CA TRP A 113 -6.28 26.17 10.88
C TRP A 113 -6.16 26.89 12.22
N GLU A 114 -6.82 28.02 12.35
CA GLU A 114 -6.88 28.82 13.56
C GLU A 114 -8.32 28.97 14.03
N GLY A 115 -8.50 29.07 15.33
CA GLY A 115 -9.79 29.41 15.89
C GLY A 115 -9.69 29.78 17.35
N GLU A 116 -10.76 30.41 17.82
CA GLU A 116 -10.91 30.87 19.20
C GLU A 116 -12.09 30.17 19.84
N ASP A 117 -12.09 30.14 21.18
CA ASP A 117 -13.22 29.70 22.00
C ASP A 117 -13.84 28.37 21.52
N LEU A 118 -13.02 27.32 21.40
CA LEU A 118 -13.50 26.01 20.96
C LEU A 118 -14.38 25.38 22.05
N TYR A 119 -15.69 25.43 21.83
CA TYR A 119 -16.69 24.72 22.63
C TYR A 119 -17.05 23.39 21.96
N GLY A 120 -16.71 22.28 22.61
CA GLY A 120 -16.96 20.93 22.09
C GLY A 120 -15.81 20.44 21.22
N THR A 121 -16.10 20.10 19.96
CA THR A 121 -15.17 19.34 19.11
C THR A 121 -14.89 20.04 17.80
N PHE A 122 -13.62 20.17 17.45
CA PHE A 122 -13.16 20.54 16.11
C PHE A 122 -12.68 19.27 15.40
N THR A 123 -13.21 18.99 14.20
CA THR A 123 -12.77 17.85 13.39
C THR A 123 -12.34 18.32 12.01
N LEU A 124 -11.12 17.96 11.65
CA LEU A 124 -10.54 18.13 10.34
C LEU A 124 -10.49 16.78 9.63
N THR A 125 -10.95 16.73 8.39
CA THR A 125 -10.78 15.61 7.48
C THR A 125 -10.01 16.05 6.25
N MET A 126 -8.99 15.28 5.90
CA MET A 126 -8.16 15.47 4.71
C MET A 126 -8.21 14.19 3.86
N THR A 127 -8.63 14.33 2.61
CA THR A 127 -8.60 13.28 1.60
C THR A 127 -7.49 13.59 0.60
N ILE A 128 -6.58 12.63 0.42
CA ILE A 128 -5.43 12.74 -0.48
C ILE A 128 -5.54 11.60 -1.50
N GLU A 129 -5.69 11.95 -2.77
CA GLU A 129 -5.57 10.99 -3.86
C GLU A 129 -4.12 11.05 -4.36
N VAL A 130 -3.46 9.90 -4.38
CA VAL A 130 -2.10 9.77 -4.89
C VAL A 130 -1.98 8.62 -5.89
N THR A 131 -1.09 8.81 -6.85
CA THR A 131 -0.57 7.75 -7.71
C THR A 131 0.87 7.48 -7.31
N GLN A 132 1.19 6.23 -6.98
CA GLN A 132 2.55 5.78 -6.70
C GLN A 132 3.04 4.87 -7.81
N SER A 133 4.26 5.09 -8.29
CA SER A 133 4.89 4.23 -9.28
C SER A 133 5.72 3.15 -8.60
N ILE A 134 5.44 1.88 -8.92
CA ILE A 134 6.17 0.73 -8.38
C ILE A 134 7.30 0.37 -9.34
N LYS A 135 8.55 0.58 -8.91
CA LYS A 135 9.72 0.04 -9.62
C LYS A 135 9.96 -1.40 -9.18
N VAL A 136 9.66 -2.36 -10.06
CA VAL A 136 9.99 -3.77 -9.83
C VAL A 136 11.42 -4.03 -10.30
N TRP A 137 12.32 -4.31 -9.36
CA TRP A 137 13.66 -4.76 -9.70
C TRP A 137 13.65 -6.27 -9.96
N LYS A 138 14.00 -6.66 -11.18
CA LYS A 138 14.29 -8.06 -11.51
C LYS A 138 15.73 -8.34 -11.10
N PHE A 139 15.92 -8.92 -9.93
CA PHE A 139 17.21 -9.45 -9.54
C PHE A 139 17.44 -10.76 -10.31
N ASP A 140 18.50 -10.81 -11.09
CA ASP A 140 18.95 -12.00 -11.81
C ASP A 140 19.73 -12.90 -10.84
N GLU A 141 19.49 -14.23 -10.85
CA GLU A 141 20.11 -15.22 -9.94
C GLU A 141 21.65 -15.12 -9.93
N GLU A 142 22.26 -14.64 -11.02
CA GLU A 142 23.71 -14.42 -11.10
C GLU A 142 24.23 -13.18 -10.32
N LYS A 143 23.34 -12.30 -9.84
CA LYS A 143 23.68 -10.99 -9.23
C LYS A 143 23.07 -10.72 -7.86
N VAL A 144 22.26 -11.64 -7.31
CA VAL A 144 21.41 -11.37 -6.12
C VAL A 144 22.19 -11.25 -4.81
N LEU A 145 23.47 -11.59 -4.77
CA LEU A 145 24.20 -11.75 -3.49
C LEU A 145 25.39 -10.81 -3.29
N ASP A 146 25.67 -9.90 -4.23
CA ASP A 146 26.82 -9.00 -4.09
C ASP A 146 26.37 -7.55 -3.87
N LYS A 147 26.93 -6.88 -2.85
CA LYS A 147 26.64 -5.49 -2.50
C LYS A 147 26.82 -4.57 -3.71
N ASP A 148 27.83 -4.87 -4.51
CA ASP A 148 28.22 -4.12 -5.71
C ASP A 148 27.20 -4.21 -6.85
N ALA A 149 26.20 -5.10 -6.75
CA ALA A 149 25.10 -5.19 -7.71
C ALA A 149 24.02 -4.12 -7.48
N VAL A 150 23.98 -3.50 -6.29
CA VAL A 150 23.13 -2.33 -6.03
C VAL A 150 23.78 -1.12 -6.70
N PRO A 151 23.10 -0.40 -7.61
CA PRO A 151 23.67 0.80 -8.22
C PRO A 151 24.17 1.78 -7.16
N LEU A 152 25.39 2.30 -7.31
CA LEU A 152 26.07 3.13 -6.31
C LEU A 152 25.20 4.26 -5.76
N TYR A 153 24.42 4.92 -6.62
CA TYR A 153 23.48 5.97 -6.23
C TYR A 153 22.52 5.55 -5.10
N TYR A 154 22.04 4.31 -5.11
CA TYR A 154 21.12 3.79 -4.09
C TYR A 154 21.85 3.30 -2.83
N GLN A 155 23.11 2.87 -2.94
CA GLN A 155 23.90 2.52 -1.76
C GLN A 155 24.11 3.76 -0.88
N ASP A 156 24.47 4.88 -1.50
CA ASP A 156 24.72 6.14 -0.80
C ASP A 156 23.44 6.77 -0.23
N SER A 157 22.28 6.50 -0.86
CA SER A 157 21.00 7.13 -0.49
C SER A 157 20.17 6.35 0.52
N TYR A 158 20.33 5.02 0.62
CA TYR A 158 19.39 4.17 1.37
C TYR A 158 20.03 3.06 2.24
N LEU A 159 21.34 2.80 2.13
CA LEU A 159 21.98 1.64 2.81
C LEU A 159 22.97 2.01 3.91
N ASP A 160 23.10 3.28 4.29
CA ASP A 160 24.20 3.75 5.15
C ASP A 160 24.14 3.20 6.60
N ASP A 161 22.98 2.72 7.07
CA ASP A 161 22.79 2.33 8.48
C ASP A 161 22.70 0.81 8.77
N GLU A 162 22.18 -0.03 7.86
CA GLU A 162 21.99 -1.48 8.16
C GLU A 162 23.19 -2.37 7.77
N TRP A 163 24.17 -1.85 7.01
CA TRP A 163 25.24 -2.66 6.42
C TRP A 163 26.66 -2.14 6.70
N ARG A 164 26.84 -1.42 7.82
CA ARG A 164 28.17 -1.12 8.39
C ARG A 164 28.63 -2.18 9.38
#